data_AF-A0A7V1FUE6-F1
#
_entry.id   AF-A0A7V1FUE6-F1
#
_cell.length_a   1.000
_cell.length_b   1.000
_cell.length_c   1.000
_cell.angle_alpha   90.00
_cell.angle_beta   90.00
_cell.angle_gamma   90.00
#
_symmetry.space_group_name_H-M   'P 1'
#
loop_
_entity.id
_entity.type
_entity.pdbx_description
1 polymer ?
#
loop_
_entity_poly.entity_id
_entity_poly.type
_entity_poly.pdbx_seq_one_letter_code
_entity_poly.pdbx_strand_id
1 'polypeptide(L)'
;MIIFAGLALSITAFATIFWLERSRGAQDVAAGYQAYEGGALLFAGVDPDGALNQVLVLVSEDEGGFSIYTIPARTIAATESAGFQRLDTVMADSGPGSLADTVAGLLQIPIGRYAVFNDQTLEKAAGKAETINFQADQPLETAGGEVSLTAGDNLVAPDTALSWLKASATDAQAGPTIQALFFQGLSQALASLPA
;
A
#
# COMPACT_ATOMS: atom_id res chain seq x y z
N MET A 1 13.57 -4.48 -12.79
CA MET A 1 13.49 -5.12 -11.46
C MET A 1 14.16 -4.18 -10.48
N ILE A 2 13.63 -4.02 -9.25
CA ILE A 2 13.99 -3.05 -8.18
C ILE A 2 13.13 -1.76 -8.17
N ILE A 3 11.79 -1.82 -7.97
CA ILE A 3 10.95 -0.65 -7.55
C ILE A 3 9.70 -1.13 -6.77
N PHE A 4 9.85 -1.96 -5.73
CA PHE A 4 8.70 -2.41 -4.92
C PHE A 4 8.92 -2.35 -3.39
N ALA A 5 10.17 -2.28 -2.93
CA ALA A 5 10.48 -2.12 -1.50
C ALA A 5 10.17 -0.70 -0.97
N GLY A 6 10.21 0.33 -1.84
CA GLY A 6 9.79 1.69 -1.51
C GLY A 6 8.26 1.80 -1.41
N LEU A 7 7.53 1.30 -2.41
CA LEU A 7 6.07 1.20 -2.42
C LEU A 7 5.53 0.49 -1.16
N ALA A 8 6.27 -0.52 -0.68
CA ALA A 8 5.92 -1.33 0.46
C ALA A 8 5.86 -0.57 1.81
N LEU A 9 6.89 0.21 2.14
CA LEU A 9 6.92 1.07 3.35
C LEU A 9 5.84 2.16 3.34
N SER A 10 5.44 2.53 2.13
CA SER A 10 4.61 3.69 1.85
C SER A 10 3.12 3.33 1.89
N ILE A 11 2.75 2.17 1.32
CA ILE A 11 1.45 1.53 1.51
C ILE A 11 1.21 1.17 2.98
N THR A 12 2.28 0.79 3.69
CA THR A 12 2.25 0.41 5.11
C THR A 12 1.80 1.55 6.03
N ALA A 13 2.40 2.74 5.85
CA ALA A 13 1.99 3.94 6.56
C ALA A 13 0.61 4.45 6.13
N PHE A 14 0.31 4.41 4.83
CA PHE A 14 -0.97 4.87 4.29
C PHE A 14 -2.16 4.03 4.77
N ALA A 15 -2.00 2.72 4.80
CA ALA A 15 -3.07 1.83 5.20
C ALA A 15 -3.28 1.75 6.71
N THR A 16 -2.27 2.10 7.54
CA THR A 16 -2.45 2.32 8.98
C THR A 16 -3.35 3.54 9.25
N ILE A 17 -3.29 4.54 8.37
CA ILE A 17 -4.11 5.77 8.43
C ILE A 17 -5.50 5.59 7.81
N PHE A 18 -5.62 4.87 6.70
CA PHE A 18 -6.91 4.46 6.13
C PHE A 18 -7.75 3.63 7.13
N TRP A 19 -7.08 2.90 8.01
CA TRP A 19 -7.68 2.10 9.06
C TRP A 19 -8.29 2.92 10.21
N LEU A 20 -7.72 4.09 10.50
CA LEU A 20 -8.27 5.05 11.46
C LEU A 20 -9.54 5.72 10.89
N GLU A 21 -9.54 6.06 9.59
CA GLU A 21 -10.72 6.67 8.94
C GLU A 21 -11.90 5.71 8.74
N ARG A 22 -11.66 4.41 8.48
CA ARG A 22 -12.74 3.43 8.27
C ARG A 22 -13.52 3.08 9.55
N SER A 23 -13.12 3.56 10.72
CA SER A 23 -13.91 3.43 11.96
C SER A 23 -15.28 4.12 11.90
N ARG A 24 -15.59 4.88 10.82
CA ARG A 24 -16.87 5.58 10.59
C ARG A 24 -17.64 5.25 9.30
N GLY A 25 -17.26 4.19 8.57
CA GLY A 25 -18.16 3.56 7.57
C GLY A 25 -18.11 4.11 6.12
N ALA A 26 -17.01 3.85 5.40
CA ALA A 26 -16.90 4.11 3.95
C ALA A 26 -16.99 2.82 3.11
N GLN A 27 -17.82 2.84 2.05
CA GLN A 27 -18.19 1.69 1.20
C GLN A 27 -17.24 1.43 0.01
N ASP A 28 -16.23 2.27 -0.23
CA ASP A 28 -15.45 2.27 -1.49
C ASP A 28 -14.17 1.39 -1.49
N VAL A 29 -13.88 0.67 -0.41
CA VAL A 29 -12.75 -0.28 -0.34
C VAL A 29 -13.26 -1.64 0.10
N ALA A 30 -12.92 -2.69 -0.63
CA ALA A 30 -13.10 -4.07 -0.20
C ALA A 30 -12.11 -4.38 0.94
N ALA A 31 -12.41 -3.87 2.13
CA ALA A 31 -11.72 -4.26 3.36
C ALA A 31 -12.58 -5.30 4.08
N GLY A 32 -11.95 -6.41 4.43
CA GLY A 32 -12.56 -7.44 5.27
C GLY A 32 -11.85 -7.54 6.61
N TYR A 33 -12.57 -8.12 7.56
CA TYR A 33 -12.08 -8.41 8.89
C TYR A 33 -11.94 -9.92 9.02
N GLN A 34 -10.76 -10.39 9.40
CA GLN A 34 -10.52 -11.77 9.81
C GLN A 34 -10.61 -11.79 11.34
N ALA A 35 -11.19 -12.82 11.95
CA ALA A 35 -11.60 -12.84 13.37
C ALA A 35 -10.45 -12.75 14.40
N TYR A 36 -9.22 -12.46 13.98
CA TYR A 36 -8.04 -12.40 14.84
C TYR A 36 -7.77 -10.96 15.31
N GLU A 37 -8.19 -10.63 16.53
CA GLU A 37 -7.74 -9.41 17.22
C GLU A 37 -6.20 -9.42 17.35
N GLY A 38 -5.54 -8.35 16.89
CA GLY A 38 -4.09 -8.18 17.01
C GLY A 38 -3.22 -8.82 15.92
N GLY A 39 -3.81 -9.31 14.82
CA GLY A 39 -3.06 -9.89 13.70
C GLY A 39 -2.40 -8.87 12.76
N ALA A 40 -1.50 -9.36 11.91
CA ALA A 40 -0.81 -8.60 10.88
C ALA A 40 -1.78 -8.00 9.85
N LEU A 41 -1.34 -6.95 9.15
CA LEU A 41 -2.10 -6.28 8.10
C LEU A 41 -1.64 -6.75 6.73
N LEU A 42 -2.57 -7.14 5.88
CA LEU A 42 -2.29 -7.55 4.51
C LEU A 42 -2.78 -6.52 3.49
N PHE A 43 -1.92 -6.20 2.53
CA PHE A 43 -2.26 -5.31 1.42
C PHE A 43 -2.05 -6.01 0.09
N ALA A 44 -3.13 -6.14 -0.69
CA ALA A 44 -3.10 -6.73 -2.01
C ALA A 44 -3.14 -5.61 -3.06
N GLY A 45 -2.06 -5.47 -3.83
CA GLY A 45 -2.01 -4.56 -4.96
C GLY A 45 -2.49 -5.27 -6.22
N VAL A 46 -3.55 -4.76 -6.85
CA VAL A 46 -4.06 -5.25 -8.13
C VAL A 46 -3.79 -4.26 -9.25
N ASP A 47 -3.60 -4.76 -10.45
CA ASP A 47 -3.46 -3.95 -11.66
C ASP A 47 -4.82 -3.37 -12.12
N PRO A 48 -4.86 -2.52 -13.17
CA PRO A 48 -6.10 -1.94 -13.67
C PRO A 48 -7.16 -2.97 -14.13
N ASP A 49 -6.74 -4.16 -14.53
CA ASP A 49 -7.62 -5.26 -14.94
C ASP A 49 -8.12 -6.07 -13.73
N GLY A 50 -7.67 -5.72 -12.51
CA GLY A 50 -8.04 -6.35 -11.25
C GLY A 50 -7.20 -7.58 -10.91
N ALA A 51 -6.14 -7.89 -11.67
CA ALA A 51 -5.27 -9.01 -11.39
C ALA A 51 -4.26 -8.68 -10.29
N LEU A 52 -4.05 -9.62 -9.36
CA LEU A 52 -3.10 -9.46 -8.28
C LEU A 52 -1.67 -9.34 -8.81
N ASN A 53 -0.97 -8.28 -8.42
CA ASN A 53 0.43 -8.04 -8.77
C ASN A 53 1.38 -8.34 -7.60
N GLN A 54 1.05 -7.81 -6.41
CA GLN A 54 1.84 -8.06 -5.20
C GLN A 54 0.98 -8.15 -3.95
N VAL A 55 1.53 -8.82 -2.94
CA VAL A 55 1.01 -8.82 -1.58
C VAL A 55 2.06 -8.22 -0.65
N LEU A 56 1.59 -7.43 0.30
CA LEU A 56 2.35 -6.90 1.41
C LEU A 56 1.77 -7.40 2.73
N VAL A 57 2.64 -7.74 3.68
CA VAL A 57 2.24 -8.05 5.05
C VAL A 57 3.04 -7.21 6.03
N LEU A 58 2.34 -6.54 6.92
CA LEU A 58 2.91 -5.75 8.00
C LEU A 58 2.66 -6.43 9.33
N VAL A 59 3.72 -6.56 10.11
CA VAL A 59 3.67 -7.17 11.42
C VAL A 59 4.19 -6.16 12.43
N SER A 60 3.37 -5.80 13.41
CA SER A 60 3.82 -4.96 14.53
C SER A 60 4.81 -5.74 15.38
N GLU A 61 5.89 -5.08 15.79
CA GLU A 61 6.89 -5.62 16.70
C GLU A 61 6.71 -5.02 18.10
N ASP A 62 7.07 -5.79 19.13
CA ASP A 62 6.87 -5.42 20.54
C ASP A 62 7.60 -4.12 20.94
N GLU A 63 8.68 -3.78 20.24
CA GLU A 63 9.50 -2.58 20.51
C GLU A 63 8.99 -1.32 19.78
N GLY A 64 7.78 -1.36 19.20
CA GLY A 64 7.16 -0.22 18.50
C GLY A 64 7.61 -0.07 17.04
N GLY A 65 8.17 -1.13 16.46
CA GLY A 65 8.56 -1.22 15.06
C GLY A 65 7.57 -2.01 14.19
N PHE A 66 7.86 -2.11 12.90
CA PHE A 66 7.12 -2.97 11.96
C PHE A 66 8.07 -3.79 11.10
N SER A 67 7.77 -5.08 10.99
CA SER A 67 8.34 -5.96 9.97
C SER A 67 7.44 -5.94 8.73
N ILE A 68 8.06 -5.87 7.54
CA ILE A 68 7.34 -5.83 6.27
C ILE A 68 7.80 -6.99 5.38
N TYR A 69 6.83 -7.76 4.88
CA TYR A 69 7.04 -8.84 3.93
C TYR A 69 6.40 -8.50 2.60
N THR A 70 7.18 -8.48 1.52
CA THR A 70 6.67 -8.33 0.16
C THR A 70 6.66 -9.70 -0.53
N ILE A 71 5.49 -10.12 -0.98
CA ILE A 71 5.26 -11.44 -1.59
C ILE A 71 4.77 -11.24 -3.03
N PRO A 72 5.50 -11.73 -4.04
CA PRO A 72 5.04 -11.68 -5.42
C PRO A 72 3.73 -12.46 -5.61
N ALA A 73 2.80 -11.97 -6.44
CA ALA A 73 1.54 -12.69 -6.71
C ALA A 73 1.73 -14.08 -7.34
N ARG A 74 2.86 -14.31 -8.03
CA ARG A 74 3.24 -15.61 -8.58
C ARG A 74 3.73 -16.63 -7.55
N THR A 75 3.83 -16.25 -6.27
CA THR A 75 4.25 -17.15 -5.20
C THR A 75 3.27 -18.31 -5.10
N ILE A 76 3.79 -19.53 -4.99
CA ILE A 76 3.00 -20.74 -4.82
C ILE A 76 2.89 -21.04 -3.33
N ALA A 77 1.66 -21.17 -2.83
CA ALA A 77 1.37 -21.44 -1.43
C ALA A 77 0.34 -22.56 -1.30
N ALA A 78 0.35 -23.24 -0.15
CA ALA A 78 -0.67 -24.24 0.16
C ALA A 78 -2.00 -23.53 0.51
N THR A 79 -3.10 -24.04 -0.03
CA THR A 79 -4.47 -23.58 0.18
C THR A 79 -5.30 -24.71 0.78
N GLU A 80 -6.31 -24.37 1.57
CA GLU A 80 -7.18 -25.36 2.22
C GLU A 80 -8.04 -26.15 1.22
N SER A 81 -8.37 -25.56 0.07
CA SER A 81 -9.35 -26.10 -0.88
C SER A 81 -8.74 -26.83 -2.07
N ALA A 82 -7.47 -26.57 -2.43
CA ALA A 82 -6.94 -27.01 -3.72
C ALA A 82 -5.44 -27.39 -3.72
N GLY A 83 -4.82 -27.57 -2.55
CA GLY A 83 -3.40 -27.96 -2.47
C GLY A 83 -2.49 -26.76 -2.74
N PHE A 84 -1.59 -26.82 -3.72
CA PHE A 84 -0.67 -25.70 -3.99
C PHE A 84 -1.16 -24.84 -5.16
N GLN A 85 -1.36 -23.55 -4.91
CA GLN A 85 -1.81 -22.58 -5.92
C GLN A 85 -0.98 -21.31 -5.88
N ARG A 86 -0.96 -20.57 -6.99
CA ARG A 86 -0.38 -19.22 -7.04
C ARG A 86 -1.31 -18.22 -6.35
N LEU A 87 -0.76 -17.23 -5.65
CA LEU A 87 -1.56 -16.23 -4.93
C LEU A 87 -2.46 -15.41 -5.85
N ASP A 88 -2.05 -15.12 -7.08
CA ASP A 88 -2.94 -14.47 -8.08
C ASP A 88 -4.18 -15.30 -8.41
N THR A 89 -4.02 -16.61 -8.53
CA THR A 89 -5.12 -17.56 -8.77
C THR A 89 -6.03 -17.62 -7.56
N VAL A 90 -5.47 -17.64 -6.35
CA VAL A 90 -6.26 -17.59 -5.10
C VAL A 90 -7.09 -16.30 -5.02
N MET A 91 -6.49 -15.15 -5.33
CA MET A 91 -7.21 -13.87 -5.35
C MET A 91 -8.32 -13.85 -6.41
N ALA A 92 -8.06 -14.41 -7.60
CA ALA A 92 -9.05 -14.43 -8.69
C ALA A 92 -10.22 -15.38 -8.40
N ASP A 93 -9.93 -16.59 -7.88
CA ASP A 93 -10.94 -17.64 -7.73
C ASP A 93 -11.73 -17.51 -6.42
N SER A 94 -11.07 -17.08 -5.34
CA SER A 94 -11.61 -17.12 -3.98
C SER A 94 -11.62 -15.76 -3.28
N GLY A 95 -11.01 -14.74 -3.88
CA GLY A 95 -11.02 -13.37 -3.37
C GLY A 95 -10.03 -13.10 -2.23
N PRO A 96 -10.07 -11.88 -1.68
CA PRO A 96 -9.04 -11.38 -0.77
C PRO A 96 -9.07 -12.02 0.64
N GLY A 97 -10.19 -12.59 1.07
CA GLY A 97 -10.28 -13.33 2.32
C GLY A 97 -9.42 -14.60 2.29
N SER A 98 -9.61 -15.44 1.27
CA SER A 98 -8.82 -16.66 1.08
C SER A 98 -7.36 -16.37 0.74
N LEU A 99 -7.08 -15.24 0.07
CA LEU A 99 -5.71 -14.76 -0.09
C LEU A 99 -5.06 -14.50 1.27
N ALA A 100 -5.78 -13.84 2.19
CA ALA A 100 -5.28 -13.57 3.53
C ALA A 100 -5.01 -14.84 4.34
N ASP A 101 -5.90 -15.84 4.28
CA ASP A 101 -5.69 -17.13 4.95
C ASP A 101 -4.49 -17.89 4.38
N THR A 102 -4.36 -17.90 3.06
CA THR A 102 -3.23 -18.54 2.37
C THR A 102 -1.90 -17.89 2.75
N VAL A 103 -1.86 -16.56 2.83
CA VAL A 103 -0.65 -15.82 3.24
C VAL A 103 -0.38 -15.99 4.74
N ALA A 104 -1.40 -16.08 5.57
CA ALA A 104 -1.26 -16.39 6.99
C ALA A 104 -0.59 -17.76 7.19
N GLY A 105 -1.05 -18.78 6.46
CA GLY A 105 -0.47 -20.12 6.46
C GLY A 105 0.96 -20.14 5.89
N LEU A 106 1.22 -19.37 4.84
CA LEU A 106 2.55 -19.27 4.22
C LEU A 106 3.59 -18.67 5.19
N LEU A 107 3.24 -17.56 5.85
CA LEU A 107 4.14 -16.85 6.77
C LEU A 107 4.14 -17.43 8.18
N GLN A 108 3.14 -18.25 8.53
CA GLN A 108 2.84 -18.65 9.91
C GLN A 108 2.58 -17.44 10.83
N ILE A 109 1.94 -16.40 10.27
CA ILE A 109 1.60 -15.15 10.96
C ILE A 109 0.11 -14.89 10.76
N PRO A 110 -0.70 -14.72 11.82
CA PRO A 110 -2.12 -14.45 11.67
C PRO A 110 -2.34 -13.10 10.97
N ILE A 111 -3.17 -13.08 9.94
CA ILE A 111 -3.62 -11.84 9.30
C ILE A 111 -4.92 -11.41 9.97
N GLY A 112 -4.90 -10.27 10.67
CA GLY A 112 -6.09 -9.73 11.33
C GLY A 112 -6.99 -8.98 10.36
N ARG A 113 -6.39 -8.27 9.39
CA ARG A 113 -7.15 -7.46 8.43
C ARG A 113 -6.44 -7.37 7.09
N TYR A 114 -7.23 -7.15 6.04
CA TYR A 114 -6.73 -6.98 4.70
C TYR A 114 -7.39 -5.81 3.96
N ALA A 115 -6.67 -5.24 3.00
CA ALA A 115 -7.21 -4.29 2.04
C ALA A 115 -6.66 -4.55 0.63
N VAL A 116 -7.51 -4.33 -0.37
CA VAL A 116 -7.16 -4.45 -1.79
C VAL A 116 -7.07 -3.05 -2.38
N PHE A 117 -5.99 -2.76 -3.08
CA PHE A 117 -5.72 -1.46 -3.69
C PHE A 117 -5.54 -1.58 -5.19
N ASN A 118 -6.18 -0.67 -5.91
CA ASN A 118 -5.96 -0.40 -7.32
C ASN A 118 -5.73 1.11 -7.52
N ASP A 119 -5.37 1.50 -8.74
CA ASP A 119 -5.14 2.91 -9.09
C ASP A 119 -6.32 3.81 -8.75
N GLN A 120 -7.56 3.34 -8.95
CA GLN A 120 -8.78 4.11 -8.62
C GLN A 120 -8.94 4.37 -7.11
N THR A 121 -8.51 3.44 -6.26
CA THR A 121 -8.56 3.60 -4.80
C THR A 121 -7.58 4.69 -4.37
N LEU A 122 -6.42 4.75 -5.02
CA LEU A 122 -5.41 5.77 -4.77
C LEU A 122 -5.84 7.14 -5.28
N GLU A 123 -6.46 7.20 -6.46
CA GLU A 123 -7.02 8.43 -7.03
C GLU A 123 -8.14 8.99 -6.15
N LYS A 124 -9.05 8.14 -5.66
CA LYS A 124 -10.10 8.55 -4.70
C LYS A 124 -9.51 9.04 -3.38
N ALA A 125 -8.50 8.35 -2.86
CA ALA A 125 -7.83 8.76 -1.61
C ALA A 125 -7.12 10.10 -1.76
N ALA A 126 -6.35 10.28 -2.84
CA ALA A 126 -5.70 11.53 -3.15
C ALA A 126 -6.72 12.65 -3.38
N GLY A 127 -7.84 12.39 -4.08
CA GLY A 127 -8.90 13.37 -4.28
C GLY A 127 -9.65 13.80 -3.01
N LYS A 128 -9.57 13.02 -1.92
CA LYS A 128 -10.05 13.45 -0.59
C LYS A 128 -9.06 14.39 0.11
N ALA A 129 -7.77 14.27 -0.19
CA ALA A 129 -6.78 15.21 0.29
C ALA A 129 -6.90 16.52 -0.52
N GLU A 130 -6.97 17.66 0.15
CA GLU A 130 -6.95 18.95 -0.56
C GLU A 130 -5.54 19.27 -1.10
N THR A 131 -4.52 18.88 -0.34
CA THR A 131 -3.11 19.03 -0.69
C THR A 131 -2.30 17.87 -0.11
N ILE A 132 -1.20 17.51 -0.78
CA ILE A 132 -0.27 16.48 -0.34
C ILE A 132 1.10 17.13 -0.18
N ASN A 133 1.71 16.99 1.00
CA ASN A 133 3.04 17.53 1.28
C ASN A 133 4.12 16.45 1.07
N PHE A 134 5.08 16.72 0.19
CA PHE A 134 6.31 15.94 0.08
C PHE A 134 7.39 16.62 0.95
N GLN A 135 7.48 16.22 2.22
CA GLN A 135 8.47 16.77 3.15
C GLN A 135 9.84 16.13 2.93
N ALA A 136 10.70 16.77 2.15
CA ALA A 136 12.00 16.22 1.76
C ALA A 136 13.14 16.74 2.66
N ASP A 137 13.97 15.84 3.20
CA ASP A 137 15.12 16.25 4.03
C ASP A 137 16.23 16.97 3.23
N GLN A 138 16.29 16.71 1.93
CA GLN A 138 17.25 17.29 1.00
C GLN A 138 16.60 17.44 -0.38
N PRO A 139 17.15 18.29 -1.28
CA PRO A 139 16.64 18.39 -2.64
C PRO A 139 16.66 17.03 -3.34
N LEU A 140 15.58 16.72 -4.06
CA LEU A 140 15.36 15.44 -4.73
C LEU A 140 14.82 15.70 -6.13
N GLU A 141 15.44 15.09 -7.14
CA GLU A 141 15.02 15.23 -8.53
C GLU A 141 15.07 13.87 -9.21
N THR A 142 14.07 13.55 -10.03
CA THR A 142 14.15 12.36 -10.89
C THR A 142 15.14 12.62 -12.04
N ALA A 143 15.77 11.56 -12.56
CA ALA A 143 16.72 11.64 -13.66
C ALA A 143 16.12 12.26 -14.94
N GLY A 144 14.79 12.19 -15.10
CA GLY A 144 14.04 12.83 -16.18
C GLY A 144 13.64 14.29 -15.93
N GLY A 145 13.87 14.82 -14.71
CA GLY A 145 13.44 16.17 -14.31
C GLY A 145 11.92 16.34 -14.15
N GLU A 146 11.18 15.24 -14.20
CA GLU A 146 9.71 15.23 -14.13
C GLU A 146 9.19 15.56 -12.72
N VAL A 147 10.02 15.29 -11.71
CA VAL A 147 9.78 15.64 -10.31
C VAL A 147 11.01 16.37 -9.80
N SER A 148 10.82 17.54 -9.20
CA SER A 148 11.87 18.31 -8.54
C SER A 148 11.33 18.85 -7.21
N LEU A 149 11.91 18.38 -6.12
CA LEU A 149 11.58 18.74 -4.74
C LEU A 149 12.70 19.59 -4.14
N THR A 150 12.31 20.64 -3.43
CA THR A 150 13.21 21.40 -2.57
C THR A 150 13.31 20.76 -1.19
N ALA A 151 14.37 21.05 -0.43
CA ALA A 151 14.42 20.64 0.97
C ALA A 151 13.32 21.35 1.78
N GLY A 152 12.62 20.62 2.64
CA GLY A 152 11.45 21.08 3.39
C GLY A 152 10.13 20.67 2.73
N ASP A 153 9.11 21.50 2.92
CA ASP A 153 7.74 21.22 2.48
C ASP A 153 7.56 21.50 0.98
N ASN A 154 6.93 20.56 0.27
CA ASN A 154 6.54 20.69 -1.13
C ASN A 154 5.06 20.31 -1.24
N LEU A 155 4.18 21.29 -1.07
CA LEU A 155 2.73 21.13 -1.14
C LEU A 155 2.26 21.12 -2.59
N VAL A 156 1.56 20.07 -2.98
CA VAL A 156 1.01 19.91 -4.33
C VAL A 156 -0.44 19.44 -4.31
N ALA A 157 -1.15 19.72 -5.41
CA ALA A 157 -2.49 19.20 -5.64
C ALA A 157 -2.46 17.68 -5.85
N PRO A 158 -3.55 16.96 -5.53
CA PRO A 158 -3.65 15.50 -5.68
C PRO A 158 -3.25 14.98 -7.06
N ASP A 159 -3.72 15.61 -8.13
CA ASP A 159 -3.43 15.17 -9.49
C ASP A 159 -1.93 15.28 -9.83
N THR A 160 -1.29 16.34 -9.36
CA THR A 160 0.16 16.53 -9.49
C THR A 160 0.91 15.48 -8.67
N ALA A 161 0.47 15.22 -7.44
CA ALA A 161 1.07 14.21 -6.57
C ALA A 161 0.99 12.79 -7.17
N LEU A 162 -0.14 12.43 -7.76
CA LEU A 162 -0.35 11.15 -8.47
C LEU A 162 0.49 11.07 -9.74
N SER A 163 0.61 12.17 -10.49
CA SER A 163 1.50 12.24 -11.65
C SER A 163 2.96 12.04 -11.26
N TRP A 164 3.41 12.69 -10.18
CA TRP A 164 4.76 12.52 -9.63
C TRP A 164 5.00 11.10 -9.12
N LEU A 165 4.01 10.49 -8.47
CA LEU A 165 4.08 9.09 -8.08
C LEU A 165 4.30 8.18 -9.31
N LYS A 166 3.55 8.39 -10.39
CA LYS A 166 3.70 7.62 -11.64
C LYS A 166 5.07 7.84 -12.28
N ALA A 167 5.56 9.09 -12.36
CA ALA A 167 6.89 9.41 -12.88
C ALA A 167 8.01 8.79 -12.04
N SER A 168 7.87 8.82 -10.71
CA SER A 168 8.84 8.21 -9.79
C SER A 168 8.93 6.69 -9.93
N ALA A 169 7.95 6.03 -10.54
CA ALA A 169 7.93 4.57 -10.71
C ALA A 169 8.89 4.08 -11.80
N THR A 170 9.47 4.96 -12.62
CA THR A 170 10.49 4.59 -13.62
C THR A 170 11.90 4.97 -13.18
N ASP A 171 12.03 5.76 -12.11
CA ASP A 171 13.31 6.23 -11.58
C ASP A 171 13.83 5.29 -10.49
N ALA A 172 14.98 4.67 -10.73
CA ALA A 172 15.57 3.71 -9.78
C ALA A 172 16.32 4.36 -8.61
N GLN A 173 16.66 5.66 -8.69
CA GLN A 173 17.47 6.36 -7.68
C GLN A 173 16.62 7.22 -6.76
N ALA A 174 15.93 8.22 -7.31
CA ALA A 174 15.09 9.13 -6.55
C ALA A 174 13.66 8.59 -6.36
N GLY A 175 13.24 7.68 -7.26
CA GLY A 175 11.89 7.14 -7.30
C GLY A 175 11.39 6.56 -5.98
N PRO A 176 12.12 5.62 -5.34
CA PRO A 176 11.70 5.03 -4.07
C PRO A 176 11.47 6.06 -2.96
N THR A 177 12.30 7.10 -2.88
CA THR A 177 12.17 8.17 -1.88
C THR A 177 10.95 9.04 -2.17
N ILE A 178 10.74 9.44 -3.42
CA ILE A 178 9.58 10.25 -3.83
C ILE A 178 8.27 9.49 -3.57
N GLN A 179 8.24 8.18 -3.83
CA GLN A 179 7.09 7.34 -3.49
C GLN A 179 6.83 7.39 -1.98
N ALA A 180 7.85 7.18 -1.15
CA ALA A 180 7.70 7.26 0.30
C ALA A 180 7.13 8.60 0.78
N LEU A 181 7.64 9.71 0.24
CA LEU A 181 7.14 11.04 0.55
C LEU A 181 5.68 11.24 0.12
N PHE A 182 5.28 10.75 -1.06
CA PHE A 182 3.89 10.82 -1.52
C PHE A 182 2.94 10.16 -0.51
N PHE A 183 3.22 8.92 -0.12
CA PHE A 183 2.29 8.19 0.75
C PHE A 183 2.33 8.72 2.19
N GLN A 184 3.48 9.17 2.69
CA GLN A 184 3.57 9.86 3.97
C GLN A 184 2.67 11.10 3.96
N GLY A 185 2.84 11.98 2.96
CA GLY A 185 2.05 13.20 2.80
C GLY A 185 0.56 12.91 2.63
N LEU A 186 0.20 11.92 1.82
CA LEU A 186 -1.19 11.51 1.61
C LEU A 186 -1.81 11.03 2.94
N SER A 187 -1.06 10.25 3.72
CA SER A 187 -1.55 9.77 5.01
C SER A 187 -1.72 10.91 6.03
N GLN A 188 -0.78 11.86 6.09
CA GLN A 188 -0.92 13.04 6.94
C GLN A 188 -2.13 13.90 6.53
N ALA A 189 -2.37 14.03 5.22
CA ALA A 189 -3.50 14.77 4.68
C ALA A 189 -4.85 14.11 4.99
N LEU A 190 -4.94 12.78 4.99
CA LEU A 190 -6.16 12.10 5.40
C LEU A 190 -6.35 12.13 6.93
N ALA A 191 -5.29 11.97 7.71
CA ALA A 191 -5.39 12.02 9.17
C ALA A 191 -5.90 13.37 9.73
N SER A 192 -5.79 14.44 8.94
CA SER A 192 -6.31 15.76 9.31
C SER A 192 -7.78 15.99 8.95
N LEU A 193 -8.40 15.07 8.20
CA LEU A 193 -9.81 15.16 7.83
C LEU A 193 -10.71 14.92 9.06
N PRO A 194 -11.80 15.70 9.21
CA PRO A 194 -12.78 15.43 10.24
C PRO A 194 -13.47 14.10 9.94
N ALA A 195 -13.42 13.22 10.94
CA ALA A 195 -13.99 11.89 10.86
C ALA A 195 -15.53 11.92 10.70
#